data_AF-A0A1B9G8D4-F1
#
_entry.id   AF-A0A1B9G8D4-F1
#
_cell.length_a   1.000
_cell.length_b   1.000
_cell.length_c   1.000
_cell.angle_alpha   90.00
_cell.angle_beta   90.00
_cell.angle_gamma   90.00
#
_symmetry.space_group_name_H-M   'P 1'
#
loop_
_entity.id
_entity.type
_entity.pdbx_description
1 polymer ?
#
loop_
_entity_poly.entity_id
_entity_poly.type
_entity_poly.pdbx_seq_one_letter_code
_entity_poly.pdbx_strand_id
1 'polypeptide(L)'
;MSTSPPMHQYRMSASPERSISEQEFSDEPWKSLAKIVRDVGPTLSPDEELGNLAAAEAAVNAKDTERTAVVDKARDELRQLSRQLAQASSAAQRPSSHPTAVEHEEQVRQLEQKQYTVGKQLNEEQSLVSKKEVELGKLKLEKQEVEKINIGEEDEDDGKNDWMDGKIIRLKILSESGFSLVPSKDNKSADKILIRNDLKDDVHSVPIDNSRSKVYTANLIWNLASEGC
;
A
#
# COMPACT_ATOMS: atom_id res chain seq x y z
N MET A 1 77.32 -11.17 18.51
CA MET A 1 78.13 -10.05 19.03
C MET A 1 78.33 -10.31 20.51
N SER A 2 79.49 -10.85 20.85
CA SER A 2 79.94 -11.22 22.18
C SER A 2 81.02 -10.22 22.58
N THR A 3 80.90 -9.58 23.74
CA THR A 3 81.95 -8.69 24.26
C THR A 3 82.21 -9.04 25.72
N SER A 4 83.21 -9.90 25.89
CA SER A 4 83.93 -10.12 27.15
C SER A 4 84.66 -8.83 27.60
N PRO A 5 84.90 -8.68 28.91
CA PRO A 5 85.52 -7.49 29.50
C PRO A 5 87.04 -7.46 29.31
N PRO A 6 87.69 -6.27 29.39
CA PRO A 6 89.12 -6.15 29.16
C PRO A 6 89.94 -6.62 30.36
N MET A 7 90.92 -7.49 30.06
CA MET A 7 92.09 -7.79 30.88
C MET A 7 92.90 -6.51 31.11
N HIS A 8 93.10 -6.13 32.37
CA HIS A 8 94.12 -5.15 32.75
C HIS A 8 95.20 -5.77 33.62
N GLN A 9 96.42 -5.49 33.18
CA GLN A 9 97.66 -6.15 33.50
C GLN A 9 98.11 -5.84 34.92
N TYR A 10 98.56 -6.89 35.60
CA TYR A 10 99.23 -6.84 36.88
C TYR A 10 100.57 -6.09 36.74
N ARG A 11 100.62 -4.85 37.22
CA ARG A 11 101.89 -4.13 37.44
C ARG A 11 102.38 -4.50 38.83
N MET A 12 103.37 -5.38 38.89
CA MET A 12 104.19 -5.56 40.09
C MET A 12 104.97 -4.27 40.35
N SER A 13 104.56 -3.52 41.36
CA SER A 13 105.38 -2.49 42.00
C SER A 13 105.71 -2.95 43.41
N ALA A 14 107.01 -3.00 43.68
CA ALA A 14 107.63 -3.43 44.92
C ALA A 14 106.99 -2.83 46.17
N SER A 15 106.77 -3.68 47.16
CA SER A 15 106.39 -3.34 48.52
C SER A 15 107.40 -2.35 49.12
N PRO A 16 106.97 -1.18 49.63
CA PRO A 16 107.65 -0.56 50.74
C PRO A 16 107.18 -1.28 52.01
N GLU A 17 108.12 -1.89 52.74
CA GLU A 17 107.89 -2.31 54.12
C GLU A 17 107.35 -1.13 54.91
N ARG A 18 106.02 -1.10 55.11
CA ARG A 18 105.40 -0.28 56.14
C ARG A 18 105.43 -1.09 57.41
N SER A 19 106.38 -0.71 58.26
CA SER A 19 106.41 -1.01 59.69
C SER A 19 104.99 -0.97 60.24
N ILE A 20 104.53 -2.12 60.72
CA ILE A 20 103.32 -2.23 61.53
C ILE A 20 103.69 -1.56 62.86
N SER A 21 103.49 -0.24 62.94
CA SER A 21 103.26 0.40 64.21
C SER A 21 102.01 -0.25 64.78
N GLU A 22 102.13 -0.84 65.97
CA GLU A 22 101.01 -1.20 66.83
C GLU A 22 100.18 0.08 67.06
N GLN A 23 99.27 0.32 66.12
CA GLN A 23 98.21 1.28 66.27
C GLN A 23 97.28 0.62 67.28
N GLU A 24 97.33 1.09 68.52
CA GLU A 24 96.37 0.73 69.55
C GLU A 24 94.98 0.71 68.92
N PHE A 25 94.45 -0.49 68.71
CA PHE A 25 93.04 -0.68 68.42
C PHE A 25 92.36 -0.24 69.71
N SER A 26 92.00 1.05 69.79
CA SER A 26 91.16 1.53 70.87
C SER A 26 89.94 0.60 70.89
N ASP A 27 89.56 0.11 72.08
CA ASP A 27 88.34 -0.69 72.24
C ASP A 27 87.06 0.14 71.98
N GLU A 28 87.22 1.44 71.81
CA GLU A 28 86.18 2.45 71.70
C GLU A 28 85.25 2.33 70.46
N PRO A 29 85.72 2.03 69.23
CA PRO A 29 84.88 1.78 68.08
C PRO A 29 84.15 0.43 68.17
N TRP A 30 84.74 -0.58 68.83
CA TRP A 30 84.06 -1.86 69.08
C TRP A 30 82.99 -1.74 70.16
N LYS A 31 83.25 -0.94 71.21
CA LYS A 31 82.27 -0.60 72.25
C LYS A 31 81.13 0.24 71.69
N SER A 32 81.40 1.19 70.79
CA SER A 32 80.35 1.99 70.14
C SER A 32 79.49 1.14 69.20
N LEU A 33 80.10 0.25 68.41
CA LEU A 33 79.38 -0.71 67.58
C LEU A 33 78.53 -1.67 68.43
N ALA A 34 79.10 -2.21 69.52
CA ALA A 34 78.37 -3.09 70.44
C ALA A 34 77.20 -2.37 71.12
N LYS A 35 77.35 -1.09 71.45
CA LYS A 35 76.26 -0.26 71.96
C LYS A 35 75.15 -0.09 70.92
N ILE A 36 75.50 0.21 69.67
CA ILE A 36 74.52 0.31 68.57
C ILE A 36 73.79 -1.02 68.35
N VAL A 37 74.50 -2.14 68.28
CA VAL A 37 73.89 -3.47 68.11
C VAL A 37 72.97 -3.82 69.29
N ARG A 38 73.35 -3.45 70.51
CA ARG A 38 72.53 -3.64 71.72
C ARG A 38 71.29 -2.75 71.71
N ASP A 39 71.40 -1.51 71.24
CA ASP A 39 70.30 -0.55 71.18
C ASP A 39 69.32 -0.89 70.04
N VAL A 40 69.83 -1.43 68.92
CA VAL A 40 69.07 -1.74 67.71
C VAL A 40 68.51 -3.17 67.71
N GLY A 41 69.16 -4.11 68.40
CA GLY A 41 68.72 -5.52 68.47
C GLY A 41 67.27 -5.72 68.95
N PRO A 42 66.80 -5.02 70.01
CA PRO A 42 65.41 -5.10 70.46
C PRO A 42 64.40 -4.43 69.51
N THR A 43 64.86 -3.54 68.63
CA THR A 43 64.00 -2.84 67.66
C THR A 43 63.81 -3.63 66.37
N LEU A 44 64.64 -4.65 66.12
CA LEU A 44 64.51 -5.57 65.00
C LEU A 44 63.95 -6.89 65.54
N SER A 45 62.64 -7.05 65.46
CA SER A 45 61.89 -8.27 65.76
C SER A 45 61.60 -9.02 64.45
N PRO A 46 62.38 -10.05 64.08
CA PRO A 46 62.16 -10.77 62.82
C PRO A 46 60.76 -11.40 62.72
N ASP A 47 60.20 -11.83 63.85
CA ASP A 47 58.86 -12.42 63.91
C ASP A 47 57.76 -11.40 63.59
N GLU A 48 57.94 -10.14 63.99
CA GLU A 48 57.00 -9.05 63.68
C GLU A 48 57.10 -8.66 62.20
N GLU A 49 58.31 -8.55 61.66
CA GLU A 49 58.54 -8.27 60.24
C GLU A 49 57.99 -9.37 59.34
N LEU A 50 58.17 -10.65 59.72
CA LEU A 50 57.56 -11.79 59.01
C LEU A 50 56.03 -11.76 59.08
N GLY A 51 55.46 -11.36 60.22
CA GLY A 51 54.01 -11.16 60.38
C GLY A 51 53.49 -10.04 59.48
N ASN A 52 54.20 -8.91 59.41
CA ASN A 52 53.87 -7.79 58.54
C ASN A 52 53.96 -8.17 57.06
N LEU A 53 54.99 -8.93 56.67
CA LEU A 53 55.15 -9.45 55.31
C LEU A 53 54.02 -10.41 54.94
N ALA A 54 53.65 -11.34 55.83
CA ALA A 54 52.54 -12.26 55.60
C ALA A 54 51.19 -11.50 55.49
N ALA A 55 50.99 -10.47 56.32
CA ALA A 55 49.81 -9.61 56.23
C ALA A 55 49.77 -8.80 54.92
N ALA A 56 50.92 -8.29 54.48
CA ALA A 56 51.04 -7.59 53.21
C ALA A 56 50.79 -8.52 52.02
N GLU A 57 51.33 -9.74 52.02
CA GLU A 57 51.07 -10.76 51.01
C GLU A 57 49.59 -11.13 50.96
N ALA A 58 48.96 -11.35 52.11
CA ALA A 58 47.53 -11.61 52.20
C ALA A 58 46.69 -10.44 51.64
N ALA A 59 47.08 -9.20 51.93
CA ALA A 59 46.41 -8.01 51.40
C ALA A 59 46.57 -7.87 49.88
N VAL A 60 47.75 -8.19 49.33
CA VAL A 60 48.01 -8.19 47.88
C VAL A 60 47.18 -9.28 47.20
N ASN A 61 47.21 -10.50 47.72
CA ASN A 61 46.41 -11.62 47.21
C ASN A 61 44.91 -11.30 47.24
N ALA A 62 44.42 -10.70 48.33
CA ALA A 62 43.04 -10.24 48.43
C ALA A 62 42.71 -9.21 47.35
N LYS A 63 43.61 -8.24 47.10
CA LYS A 63 43.40 -7.22 46.05
C LYS A 63 43.47 -7.79 44.65
N ASP A 64 44.31 -8.77 44.39
CA ASP A 64 44.40 -9.40 43.08
C ASP A 64 43.16 -10.25 42.80
N THR A 65 42.61 -10.96 43.79
CA THR A 65 41.32 -11.66 43.62
C THR A 65 40.16 -10.69 43.35
N GLU A 66 40.13 -9.54 44.01
CA GLU A 66 39.14 -8.49 43.75
C GLU A 66 39.28 -7.95 42.31
N ARG A 67 40.51 -7.65 41.88
CA ARG A 67 40.78 -7.19 40.51
C ARG A 67 40.38 -8.22 39.47
N THR A 68 40.71 -9.49 39.66
CA THR A 68 40.31 -10.55 38.72
C THR A 68 38.80 -10.66 38.65
N ALA A 69 38.10 -10.58 39.80
CA ALA A 69 36.64 -10.63 39.83
C ALA A 69 35.99 -9.44 39.09
N VAL A 70 36.55 -8.24 39.22
CA VAL A 70 36.07 -7.05 38.49
C VAL A 70 36.30 -7.19 36.99
N VAL A 71 37.50 -7.65 36.60
CA VAL A 71 37.83 -7.86 35.18
C VAL A 71 36.93 -8.93 34.55
N ASP A 72 36.66 -10.01 35.27
CA ASP A 72 35.81 -11.08 34.77
C ASP A 72 34.34 -10.64 34.64
N LYS A 73 33.82 -9.87 35.61
CA LYS A 73 32.50 -9.23 35.48
C LYS A 73 32.42 -8.32 34.27
N ALA A 74 33.41 -7.44 34.07
CA ALA A 74 33.44 -6.54 32.93
C ALA A 74 33.53 -7.31 31.58
N ARG A 75 34.26 -8.43 31.54
CA ARG A 75 34.32 -9.30 30.35
C ARG A 75 32.98 -9.95 30.05
N ASP A 76 32.27 -10.40 31.08
CA ASP A 76 30.96 -11.04 30.90
C ASP A 76 29.89 -10.02 30.49
N GLU A 77 29.91 -8.82 31.06
CA GLU A 77 29.09 -7.69 30.61
C GLU A 77 29.37 -7.33 29.15
N LEU A 78 30.65 -7.23 28.75
CA LEU A 78 31.03 -6.96 27.36
C LEU A 78 30.52 -8.07 26.43
N ARG A 79 30.65 -9.34 26.81
CA ARG A 79 30.11 -10.46 26.03
C ARG A 79 28.60 -10.38 25.90
N GLN A 80 27.89 -10.02 26.95
CA GLN A 80 26.43 -9.85 26.92
C GLN A 80 26.03 -8.72 25.99
N LEU A 81 26.65 -7.54 26.13
CA LEU A 81 26.40 -6.38 25.27
C LEU A 81 26.73 -6.67 23.81
N SER A 82 27.82 -7.40 23.54
CA SER A 82 28.19 -7.83 22.20
C SER A 82 27.15 -8.75 21.57
N ARG A 83 26.60 -9.71 22.34
CA ARG A 83 25.49 -10.56 21.88
C ARG A 83 24.23 -9.76 21.62
N GLN A 84 23.88 -8.82 22.50
CA GLN A 84 22.73 -7.93 22.31
C GLN A 84 22.91 -7.05 21.06
N LEU A 85 24.10 -6.52 20.82
CA LEU A 85 24.41 -5.75 19.62
C LEU A 85 24.28 -6.60 18.36
N ALA A 86 24.79 -7.85 18.37
CA ALA A 86 24.66 -8.75 17.24
C ALA A 86 23.18 -9.08 16.95
N GLN A 87 22.38 -9.34 18.00
CA GLN A 87 20.95 -9.56 17.87
C GLN A 87 20.23 -8.31 17.33
N ALA A 88 20.50 -7.13 17.91
CA ALA A 88 19.92 -5.87 17.47
C ALA A 88 20.32 -5.53 16.03
N SER A 89 21.57 -5.75 15.63
CA SER A 89 22.03 -5.57 14.26
C SER A 89 21.31 -6.51 13.29
N SER A 90 21.12 -7.79 13.67
CA SER A 90 20.38 -8.75 12.85
C SER A 90 18.89 -8.40 12.73
N ALA A 91 18.30 -7.85 13.80
CA ALA A 91 16.90 -7.42 13.81
C ALA A 91 16.68 -6.08 13.10
N ALA A 92 17.67 -5.19 13.12
CA ALA A 92 17.64 -3.92 12.40
C ALA A 92 17.83 -4.09 10.89
N GLN A 93 18.43 -5.21 10.47
CA GLN A 93 18.52 -5.54 9.07
C GLN A 93 17.15 -5.97 8.53
N ARG A 94 16.74 -5.37 7.41
CA ARG A 94 15.43 -5.66 6.80
C ARG A 94 15.35 -7.16 6.48
N PRO A 95 14.30 -7.89 6.90
CA PRO A 95 14.14 -9.30 6.58
C PRO A 95 14.11 -9.49 5.06
N SER A 96 14.72 -10.57 4.56
CA SER A 96 14.73 -10.90 3.12
C SER A 96 13.34 -11.19 2.54
N SER A 97 12.32 -11.35 3.38
CA SER A 97 10.92 -11.48 2.98
C SER A 97 10.28 -10.15 2.57
N HIS A 98 10.87 -9.01 2.93
CA HIS A 98 10.37 -7.70 2.53
C HIS A 98 11.04 -7.24 1.24
N PRO A 99 10.29 -6.58 0.33
CA PRO A 99 10.88 -5.99 -0.86
C PRO A 99 12.08 -5.11 -0.52
N THR A 100 13.10 -5.18 -1.36
CA THR A 100 14.24 -4.26 -1.28
C THR A 100 13.76 -2.81 -1.37
N ALA A 101 14.59 -1.86 -0.93
CA ALA A 101 14.20 -0.44 -0.97
C ALA A 101 13.82 0.01 -2.39
N VAL A 102 14.52 -0.51 -3.40
CA VAL A 102 14.25 -0.25 -4.82
C VAL A 102 12.93 -0.88 -5.27
N GLU A 103 12.70 -2.16 -4.96
CA GLU A 103 11.43 -2.82 -5.30
C GLU A 103 10.23 -2.16 -4.61
N HIS A 104 10.39 -1.70 -3.37
CA HIS A 104 9.36 -0.95 -2.66
C HIS A 104 9.07 0.40 -3.35
N GLU A 105 10.10 1.14 -3.75
CA GLU A 105 9.93 2.40 -4.48
C GLU A 105 9.24 2.19 -5.84
N GLU A 106 9.60 1.12 -6.55
CA GLU A 106 8.93 0.73 -7.79
C GLU A 106 7.45 0.37 -7.54
N GLN A 107 7.14 -0.38 -6.49
CA GLN A 107 5.77 -0.70 -6.10
C GLN A 107 4.97 0.56 -5.76
N VAL A 108 5.55 1.49 -4.99
CA VAL A 108 4.91 2.78 -4.67
C VAL A 108 4.62 3.55 -5.95
N ARG A 109 5.60 3.68 -6.85
CA ARG A 109 5.41 4.37 -8.15
C ARG A 109 4.32 3.72 -9.00
N GLN A 110 4.26 2.39 -9.03
CA GLN A 110 3.20 1.65 -9.73
C GLN A 110 1.82 1.91 -9.11
N LEU A 111 1.73 1.98 -7.78
CA LEU A 111 0.48 2.28 -7.08
C LEU A 111 0.04 3.73 -7.33
N GLU A 112 0.95 4.68 -7.31
CA GLU A 112 0.67 6.09 -7.65
C GLU A 112 0.15 6.23 -9.09
N GLN A 113 0.78 5.54 -10.05
CA GLN A 113 0.32 5.54 -11.44
C GLN A 113 -1.08 4.90 -11.57
N LYS A 114 -1.35 3.81 -10.85
CA LYS A 114 -2.69 3.19 -10.80
C LYS A 114 -3.72 4.14 -10.20
N GLN A 115 -3.39 4.81 -9.10
CA GLN A 115 -4.28 5.78 -8.46
C GLN A 115 -4.63 6.93 -9.39
N TYR A 116 -3.63 7.49 -10.08
CA TYR A 116 -3.86 8.55 -11.08
C TYR A 116 -4.74 8.06 -12.23
N THR A 117 -4.48 6.86 -12.76
CA THR A 117 -5.23 6.28 -13.88
C THR A 117 -6.69 6.03 -13.48
N VAL A 118 -6.92 5.44 -12.31
CA VAL A 118 -8.27 5.18 -11.78
C VAL A 118 -9.00 6.49 -11.50
N GLY A 119 -8.32 7.49 -10.91
CA GLY A 119 -8.92 8.80 -10.68
C GLY A 119 -9.34 9.50 -11.98
N LYS A 120 -8.52 9.39 -13.04
CA LYS A 120 -8.87 9.90 -14.36
C LYS A 120 -10.06 9.16 -14.97
N GLN A 121 -10.05 7.83 -14.96
CA GLN A 121 -11.17 7.01 -15.45
C GLN A 121 -12.47 7.32 -14.70
N LEU A 122 -12.42 7.47 -13.39
CA LEU A 122 -13.58 7.82 -12.57
C LEU A 122 -14.16 9.17 -12.99
N ASN A 123 -13.32 10.17 -13.25
CA ASN A 123 -13.76 11.49 -13.69
C ASN A 123 -14.37 11.46 -15.10
N GLU A 124 -13.78 10.68 -16.02
CA GLU A 124 -14.33 10.45 -17.36
C GLU A 124 -15.70 9.78 -17.29
N GLU A 125 -15.84 8.72 -16.51
CA GLU A 125 -17.12 8.03 -16.27
C GLU A 125 -18.15 8.94 -15.61
N GLN A 126 -17.76 9.73 -14.61
CA GLN A 126 -18.65 10.71 -13.99
C GLN A 126 -19.16 11.74 -14.99
N SER A 127 -18.30 12.23 -15.89
CA SER A 127 -18.70 13.13 -16.98
C SER A 127 -19.67 12.47 -17.95
N LEU A 128 -19.46 11.19 -18.29
CA LEU A 128 -20.36 10.43 -19.15
C LEU A 128 -21.73 10.21 -18.48
N VAL A 129 -21.75 9.85 -17.19
CA VAL A 129 -22.97 9.71 -16.40
C VAL A 129 -23.75 11.02 -16.38
N SER A 130 -23.12 12.15 -16.09
CA SER A 130 -23.80 13.45 -16.10
C SER A 130 -24.40 13.80 -17.46
N LYS A 131 -23.71 13.48 -18.57
CA LYS A 131 -24.28 13.65 -19.92
C LYS A 131 -25.50 12.77 -20.14
N LYS A 132 -25.44 11.51 -19.72
CA LYS A 132 -26.55 10.55 -19.83
C LYS A 132 -27.75 10.92 -18.97
N GLU A 133 -27.52 11.49 -17.78
CA GLU A 133 -28.58 12.01 -16.92
C GLU A 133 -29.31 13.19 -17.57
N VAL A 134 -28.59 14.09 -18.24
CA VAL A 134 -29.19 15.20 -19.00
C VAL A 134 -30.00 14.68 -20.18
N GLU A 135 -29.47 13.72 -20.95
CA GLU A 135 -30.19 13.06 -22.05
C GLU A 135 -31.47 12.38 -21.57
N LEU A 136 -31.39 11.64 -20.44
CA LEU A 136 -32.56 11.02 -19.82
C LEU A 136 -33.58 12.04 -19.34
N GLY A 137 -33.15 13.16 -18.77
CA GLY A 137 -34.03 14.25 -18.39
C GLY A 137 -34.80 14.80 -19.59
N LYS A 138 -34.12 15.02 -20.72
CA LYS A 138 -34.74 15.47 -21.97
C LYS A 138 -35.77 14.46 -22.50
N LEU A 139 -35.41 13.18 -22.57
CA LEU A 139 -36.31 12.12 -23.05
C LEU A 139 -37.53 11.94 -22.14
N LYS A 140 -37.38 12.10 -20.82
CA LYS A 140 -38.51 12.07 -19.89
C LYS A 140 -39.47 13.24 -20.12
N LEU A 141 -38.96 14.43 -20.38
CA LEU A 141 -39.80 15.59 -20.72
C LEU A 141 -40.53 15.39 -22.05
N GLU A 142 -39.85 14.88 -23.08
CA GLU A 142 -40.48 14.57 -24.37
C GLU A 142 -41.55 13.48 -24.22
N LYS A 143 -41.28 12.43 -23.44
CA LYS A 143 -42.28 11.40 -23.12
C LYS A 143 -43.51 11.99 -22.44
N GLN A 144 -43.31 12.85 -21.42
CA GLN A 144 -44.42 13.52 -20.74
C GLN A 144 -45.22 14.41 -21.69
N GLU A 145 -44.56 15.06 -22.65
CA GLU A 145 -45.26 15.87 -23.65
C GLU A 145 -46.10 15.00 -24.59
N VAL A 146 -45.58 13.86 -25.04
CA VAL A 146 -46.34 12.89 -25.84
C VAL A 146 -47.49 12.27 -25.04
N GLU A 147 -47.29 11.97 -23.75
CA GLU A 147 -48.34 11.44 -22.87
C GLU A 147 -49.51 12.42 -22.65
N LYS A 148 -49.29 13.74 -22.76
CA LYS A 148 -50.38 14.73 -22.72
C LYS A 148 -51.20 14.75 -24.00
N ILE A 149 -50.66 14.23 -25.10
CA ILE A 149 -51.35 14.19 -26.39
C ILE A 149 -52.28 12.97 -26.37
N ASN A 150 -53.46 13.14 -25.77
CA ASN A 150 -54.53 12.14 -25.82
C ASN A 150 -55.19 12.15 -27.20
N ILE A 151 -54.76 11.24 -28.08
CA ILE A 151 -55.40 11.02 -29.38
C ILE A 151 -56.52 9.98 -29.19
N GLY A 152 -57.76 10.43 -29.14
CA GLY A 152 -58.91 9.55 -29.31
C GLY A 152 -59.48 8.87 -28.07
N GLU A 153 -59.15 9.33 -26.85
CA GLU A 153 -59.99 9.02 -25.69
C GLU A 153 -61.17 9.99 -25.66
N GLU A 154 -62.38 9.42 -25.70
CA GLU A 154 -63.64 10.13 -25.55
C GLU A 154 -63.73 10.68 -24.12
N ASP A 155 -63.26 11.90 -23.90
CA ASP A 155 -63.71 12.68 -22.75
C ASP A 155 -65.19 13.01 -23.00
N GLU A 156 -66.09 12.25 -22.37
CA GLU A 156 -67.55 12.42 -22.43
C GLU A 156 -68.02 13.76 -21.83
N ASP A 157 -67.12 14.58 -21.30
CA ASP A 157 -67.44 15.73 -20.47
C ASP A 157 -66.61 16.96 -20.86
N ASP A 158 -66.84 17.49 -22.08
CA ASP A 158 -66.96 18.93 -22.28
C ASP A 158 -67.21 19.25 -23.76
N GLY A 159 -68.44 19.71 -24.04
CA GLY A 159 -68.91 20.14 -25.36
C GLY A 159 -68.27 21.44 -25.84
N LYS A 160 -66.95 21.44 -26.03
CA LYS A 160 -66.21 22.59 -26.56
C LYS A 160 -65.08 22.13 -27.48
N ASN A 161 -65.48 21.87 -28.74
CA ASN A 161 -64.66 21.77 -29.95
C ASN A 161 -63.19 22.22 -29.79
N ASP A 162 -62.22 21.29 -29.85
CA ASP A 162 -60.91 21.64 -30.43
C ASP A 162 -60.01 20.48 -30.93
N TRP A 163 -60.57 19.33 -31.29
CA TRP A 163 -59.98 18.54 -32.39
C TRP A 163 -61.07 17.73 -33.07
N MET A 164 -61.21 17.91 -34.39
CA MET A 164 -62.14 17.19 -35.25
C MET A 164 -62.19 15.70 -34.88
N ASP A 165 -63.36 15.28 -34.38
CA ASP A 165 -63.83 13.89 -34.21
C ASP A 165 -62.82 12.90 -34.77
N GLY A 166 -62.10 12.15 -33.92
CA GLY A 166 -61.06 11.22 -34.39
C GLY A 166 -61.57 10.25 -35.45
N LYS A 167 -62.90 10.07 -35.58
CA LYS A 167 -63.55 9.43 -36.72
C LYS A 167 -63.36 10.19 -38.04
N ILE A 168 -63.54 11.50 -38.10
CA ILE A 168 -63.28 12.36 -39.28
C ILE A 168 -61.83 12.25 -39.72
N ILE A 169 -60.86 12.32 -38.80
CA ILE A 169 -59.45 12.18 -39.15
C ILE A 169 -59.15 10.77 -39.68
N ARG A 170 -59.63 9.72 -39.00
CA ARG A 170 -59.52 8.35 -39.49
C ARG A 170 -60.19 8.16 -40.86
N LEU A 171 -61.37 8.74 -41.07
CA LEU A 171 -62.09 8.70 -42.34
C LEU A 171 -61.31 9.43 -43.44
N LYS A 172 -60.71 10.59 -43.13
CA LYS A 172 -59.89 11.35 -44.09
C LYS A 172 -58.63 10.57 -44.48
N ILE A 173 -57.91 10.00 -43.51
CA ILE A 173 -56.73 9.14 -43.78
C ILE A 173 -57.12 7.94 -44.65
N LEU A 174 -58.24 7.27 -44.33
CA LEU A 174 -58.75 6.17 -45.13
C LEU A 174 -59.15 6.62 -46.56
N SER A 175 -59.74 7.80 -46.70
CA SER A 175 -60.09 8.35 -48.03
C SER A 175 -58.86 8.73 -48.86
N GLU A 176 -57.84 9.31 -48.23
CA GLU A 176 -56.59 9.75 -48.88
C GLU A 176 -55.71 8.55 -49.25
N SER A 177 -55.78 7.46 -48.47
CA SER A 177 -55.14 6.18 -48.80
C SER A 177 -55.88 5.37 -49.87
N GLY A 178 -56.94 5.93 -50.48
CA GLY A 178 -57.60 5.36 -51.65
C GLY A 178 -58.83 4.50 -51.34
N PHE A 179 -59.29 4.43 -50.08
CA PHE A 179 -60.49 3.69 -49.72
C PHE A 179 -61.73 4.60 -49.78
N SER A 180 -62.70 4.25 -50.63
CA SER A 180 -63.97 4.98 -50.73
C SER A 180 -65.16 4.04 -50.52
N LEU A 181 -66.05 4.41 -49.60
CA LEU A 181 -67.29 3.67 -49.36
C LEU A 181 -68.38 4.17 -50.31
N VAL A 182 -68.94 3.27 -51.11
CA VAL A 182 -70.09 3.54 -51.97
C VAL A 182 -71.32 2.86 -51.36
N PRO A 183 -72.21 3.63 -50.71
CA PRO A 183 -73.43 3.09 -50.16
C PRO A 183 -74.37 2.65 -51.29
N SER A 184 -75.11 1.57 -51.06
CA SER A 184 -76.11 1.10 -52.01
C SER A 184 -77.29 2.07 -52.12
N LYS A 185 -77.63 2.50 -53.34
CA LYS A 185 -78.76 3.44 -53.59
C LYS A 185 -80.14 2.78 -53.44
N ASP A 186 -80.21 1.49 -53.70
CA ASP A 186 -81.41 0.68 -53.54
C ASP A 186 -81.09 -0.39 -52.47
N ASN A 187 -81.95 -0.60 -51.48
CA ASN A 187 -81.78 -1.59 -50.39
C ASN A 187 -81.68 -3.07 -50.85
N LYS A 188 -81.38 -3.31 -52.14
CA LYS A 188 -81.26 -4.61 -52.78
C LYS A 188 -79.81 -4.99 -53.11
N SER A 189 -78.85 -4.05 -53.12
CA SER A 189 -77.42 -4.36 -53.26
C SER A 189 -76.65 -4.12 -51.97
N ALA A 190 -75.61 -4.94 -51.75
CA ALA A 190 -74.67 -4.74 -50.65
C ALA A 190 -73.83 -3.48 -50.88
N ASP A 191 -73.47 -2.79 -49.79
CA ASP A 191 -72.53 -1.67 -49.83
C ASP A 191 -71.19 -2.14 -50.41
N LYS A 192 -70.47 -1.25 -51.11
CA LYS A 192 -69.21 -1.61 -51.75
C LYS A 192 -68.11 -0.67 -51.30
N ILE A 193 -66.90 -1.22 -51.12
CA ILE A 193 -65.68 -0.44 -50.93
C ILE A 193 -64.95 -0.40 -52.25
N LEU A 194 -64.59 0.80 -52.69
CA LEU A 194 -63.65 1.03 -53.77
C LEU A 194 -62.26 1.21 -53.17
N ILE A 195 -61.30 0.50 -53.74
CA ILE A 195 -59.88 0.56 -53.36
C ILE A 195 -59.15 1.09 -54.59
N ARG A 196 -58.66 2.33 -54.52
CA ARG A 196 -57.85 2.95 -55.56
C ARG A 196 -56.38 2.72 -55.24
N ASN A 197 -55.66 2.10 -56.17
CA ASN A 197 -54.21 1.92 -56.06
C ASN A 197 -53.51 2.93 -56.99
N ASP A 198 -53.02 4.02 -56.42
CA ASP A 198 -52.37 5.11 -57.15
C ASP A 198 -51.05 4.68 -57.83
N LEU A 199 -50.43 3.58 -57.39
CA LEU A 199 -49.19 3.05 -57.99
C LEU A 199 -49.45 2.23 -59.26
N LYS A 200 -50.59 1.53 -59.35
CA LYS A 200 -50.96 0.67 -60.48
C LYS A 200 -52.02 1.27 -61.41
N ASP A 201 -52.59 2.41 -61.04
CA ASP A 201 -53.72 3.05 -61.73
C ASP A 201 -54.92 2.09 -61.90
N ASP A 202 -55.20 1.27 -60.88
CA ASP A 202 -56.31 0.31 -60.85
C ASP A 202 -57.28 0.61 -59.70
N VAL A 203 -58.55 0.26 -59.90
CA VAL A 203 -59.64 0.46 -58.95
C VAL A 203 -60.39 -0.85 -58.75
N HIS A 204 -60.25 -1.44 -57.57
CA HIS A 204 -60.96 -2.66 -57.19
C HIS A 204 -62.24 -2.34 -56.42
N SER A 205 -63.33 -3.04 -56.74
CA SER A 205 -64.60 -2.95 -56.01
C SER A 205 -64.84 -4.23 -55.20
N VAL A 206 -64.95 -4.10 -53.88
CA VAL A 206 -65.21 -5.20 -52.95
C VAL A 206 -66.60 -5.02 -52.32
N PRO A 207 -67.55 -5.95 -52.51
CA PRO A 207 -68.84 -5.89 -51.84
C PRO A 207 -68.70 -6.25 -50.36
N ILE A 208 -69.27 -5.42 -49.48
CA ILE A 208 -69.44 -5.66 -48.05
C ILE A 208 -70.70 -6.50 -47.87
N ASP A 209 -70.55 -7.81 -48.02
CA ASP A 209 -71.61 -8.77 -47.70
C ASP A 209 -71.41 -9.33 -46.29
N ASN A 210 -72.52 -9.45 -45.54
CA ASN A 210 -72.53 -10.04 -44.20
C ASN A 210 -72.43 -11.57 -44.24
N SER A 211 -72.47 -12.18 -45.43
CA SER A 211 -72.26 -13.62 -45.64
C SER A 211 -70.81 -14.07 -45.44
N ARG A 212 -69.83 -13.17 -45.56
CA ARG A 212 -68.40 -13.46 -45.40
C ARG A 212 -67.89 -13.01 -44.04
N SER A 213 -66.86 -13.67 -43.52
CA SER A 213 -66.26 -13.26 -42.25
C SER A 213 -65.58 -11.89 -42.39
N LYS A 214 -65.71 -11.03 -41.37
CA LYS A 214 -65.08 -9.72 -41.34
C LYS A 214 -63.56 -9.79 -41.54
N VAL A 215 -62.93 -10.83 -40.98
CA VAL A 215 -61.49 -11.10 -41.10
C VAL A 215 -61.11 -11.40 -42.55
N TYR A 216 -61.90 -12.23 -43.24
CA TYR A 216 -61.66 -12.54 -44.66
C TYR A 216 -61.75 -11.27 -45.52
N THR A 217 -62.78 -10.46 -45.31
CA THR A 217 -62.97 -9.20 -46.04
C THR A 217 -61.83 -8.21 -45.75
N ALA A 218 -61.38 -8.08 -44.49
CA ALA A 218 -60.26 -7.23 -44.13
C ALA A 218 -58.96 -7.68 -44.81
N ASN A 219 -58.64 -8.97 -44.77
CA ASN A 219 -57.45 -9.52 -45.44
C ASN A 219 -57.50 -9.31 -46.96
N LEU A 220 -58.67 -9.50 -47.58
CA LEU A 220 -58.85 -9.24 -49.02
C LEU A 220 -58.59 -7.76 -49.36
N ILE A 221 -59.15 -6.84 -48.57
CA ILE A 221 -58.94 -5.39 -48.75
C ILE A 221 -57.46 -5.03 -48.62
N TRP A 222 -56.78 -5.54 -47.58
CA TRP A 222 -55.36 -5.27 -47.37
C TRP A 222 -54.48 -5.90 -48.45
N ASN A 223 -54.80 -7.10 -48.95
CA ASN A 223 -54.06 -7.70 -50.06
C ASN A 223 -54.18 -6.85 -51.33
N LEU A 224 -55.39 -6.43 -51.70
CA LEU A 224 -55.62 -5.58 -52.87
C LEU A 224 -54.95 -4.20 -52.75
N ALA A 225 -54.86 -3.66 -51.53
CA ALA A 225 -54.18 -2.39 -51.28
C ALA A 225 -52.64 -2.53 -51.23
N SER A 226 -52.12 -3.67 -50.77
CA SER A 226 -50.67 -3.90 -50.54
C SER A 226 -49.94 -4.54 -51.71
N GLU A 227 -50.64 -5.11 -52.69
CA GLU A 227 -50.05 -5.81 -53.85
C GLU A 227 -49.17 -4.92 -54.76
N GLY A 228 -48.87 -3.67 -54.35
CA GLY A 228 -47.93 -2.73 -54.97
C GLY A 228 -46.63 -2.48 -54.19
N CYS A 229 -46.28 -3.28 -53.18
CA CYS A 229 -44.94 -3.33 -52.57
C CYS A 229 -44.16 -4.57 -53.02
#